data_AF-A0AAV5L0M3-F1
#
_entry.id   AF-A0AAV5L0M3-F1
#
_cell.length_a   1.000
_cell.length_b   1.000
_cell.length_c   1.000
_cell.angle_alpha   90.00
_cell.angle_beta   90.00
_cell.angle_gamma   90.00
#
_symmetry.space_group_name_H-M   'P 1'
#
loop_
_entity.id
_entity.type
_entity.pdbx_description
1 polymer ?
#
loop_
_entity_poly.entity_id
_entity_poly.type
_entity_poly.pdbx_seq_one_letter_code
_entity_poly.pdbx_strand_id
1 'polypeptide(L)' 'MLKADRTDLWLVFQGKKLPERVKSGWILFNTVEEFDRIGMSYFWRKLNRPVWTIGPILLST' A
#
# COMPACT_ATOMS: atom_id res chain seq x y z
N MET A 1 -7.16 24.31 5.88
CA MET A 1 -7.80 22.98 5.83
C MET A 1 -7.42 22.35 4.51
N LEU A 2 -6.63 21.27 4.49
CA LEU A 2 -6.25 20.59 3.24
C LEU A 2 -7.47 19.81 2.74
N LYS A 3 -7.96 20.16 1.56
CA LYS A 3 -9.12 19.52 0.95
C LYS A 3 -8.62 18.35 0.11
N ALA A 4 -9.05 17.14 0.41
CA ALA A 4 -8.83 15.98 -0.45
C ALA A 4 -9.80 16.06 -1.64
N ASP A 5 -9.59 17.01 -2.55
CA ASP A 5 -10.49 17.28 -3.67
C ASP A 5 -10.21 16.44 -4.92
N ARG A 6 -9.39 15.38 -4.79
CA ARG A 6 -9.02 14.46 -5.88
C ARG A 6 -8.32 15.16 -7.07
N THR A 7 -7.96 16.44 -6.93
CA THR A 7 -7.25 17.20 -7.95
C THR A 7 -5.75 17.23 -7.74
N ASP A 8 -5.28 16.85 -6.55
CA ASP A 8 -3.84 16.82 -6.31
C ASP A 8 -3.16 15.79 -7.23
N LEU A 9 -2.01 16.19 -7.75
CA LEU A 9 -1.25 15.42 -8.72
C LEU A 9 -0.90 14.03 -8.20
N TRP A 10 -0.75 13.89 -6.87
CA TRP A 10 -0.47 12.62 -6.23
C TRP A 10 -1.66 11.65 -6.30
N LEU A 11 -2.87 12.08 -5.94
CA LEU A 11 -4.07 11.26 -6.09
C LEU A 11 -4.35 10.90 -7.55
N VAL A 12 -4.16 11.83 -8.49
CA VAL A 12 -4.31 11.55 -9.93
C VAL A 12 -3.29 10.50 -10.40
N PHE A 13 -2.04 10.62 -9.96
CA PHE A 13 -0.99 9.66 -10.28
C PHE A 13 -1.29 8.29 -9.68
N GLN A 14 -1.65 8.23 -8.40
CA GLN A 14 -1.96 6.98 -7.70
C GLN A 14 -3.19 6.30 -8.28
N GLY A 15 -4.23 7.05 -8.65
CA GLY A 15 -5.43 6.51 -9.31
C GLY A 15 -5.12 5.80 -10.63
N LYS A 16 -4.09 6.25 -11.36
CA LYS A 16 -3.64 5.60 -12.60
C LYS A 16 -2.67 4.44 -12.36
N LYS A 17 -1.80 4.53 -11.35
CA LYS A 17 -0.69 3.57 -11.14
C LYS A 17 -1.04 2.43 -10.19
N LEU A 18 -1.91 2.65 -9.21
CA LEU A 18 -2.31 1.60 -8.27
C LEU A 18 -3.00 0.43 -8.97
N PRO A 19 -3.96 0.63 -9.90
CA PRO A 19 -4.59 -0.50 -10.60
C PRO A 19 -3.57 -1.37 -11.35
N GLU A 20 -2.59 -0.75 -12.00
CA GLU A 20 -1.51 -1.46 -12.69
C GLU A 20 -0.59 -2.22 -11.72
N ARG A 21 -0.24 -1.62 -10.59
CA ARG A 21 0.58 -2.28 -9.54
C ARG A 21 -0.12 -3.51 -8.96
N VAL A 22 -1.46 -3.50 -8.85
CA VAL A 22 -2.27 -4.63 -8.35
C VAL A 22 -2.36 -5.79 -9.36
N LYS A 23 -1.94 -5.58 -10.62
CA LYS A 23 -1.77 -6.69 -11.58
C LYS A 23 -0.55 -7.56 -11.30
N SER A 24 0.35 -7.13 -10.41
CA SER A 24 1.44 -7.99 -9.92
C SER A 24 0.88 -9.21 -9.17
N GLY A 25 1.66 -10.29 -9.10
CA GLY A 25 1.24 -11.49 -8.36
C GLY A 25 1.13 -11.29 -6.85
N TRP A 26 1.79 -10.25 -6.31
CA TRP A 26 2.08 -10.09 -4.90
C TRP A 26 2.53 -8.66 -4.61
N ILE A 27 2.07 -8.13 -3.47
CA ILE A 27 2.38 -6.76 -3.02
C ILE A 27 3.16 -6.85 -1.71
N LEU A 28 4.30 -6.16 -1.67
CA LEU A 28 5.20 -6.16 -0.53
C LEU A 28 5.14 -4.80 0.18
N PHE A 29 4.89 -4.81 1.48
CA PHE A 29 4.94 -3.64 2.35
C PHE A 29 6.18 -3.72 3.25
N ASN A 30 7.01 -2.68 3.20
CA ASN A 30 8.14 -2.54 4.10
C ASN A 30 7.66 -2.07 5.48
N THR A 31 6.97 -2.95 6.20
CA THR A 31 6.48 -2.77 7.57
C THR A 31 6.58 -4.10 8.30
N VAL A 32 6.36 -4.08 9.62
CA VAL A 32 6.17 -5.28 10.46
C VAL A 32 4.67 -5.50 10.62
N GLU A 33 4.21 -6.76 10.60
CA GLU A 33 2.77 -7.10 10.60
C GLU A 33 2.07 -6.59 11.87
N GLU A 34 2.75 -6.67 13.00
CA GLU A 34 2.23 -6.27 14.31
C GLU A 34 1.90 -4.77 14.38
N PHE A 35 2.60 -3.94 13.59
CA PHE A 35 2.36 -2.50 13.55
C PHE A 35 1.14 -2.11 12.71
N ASP A 36 0.81 -2.87 11.67
CA ASP A 36 -0.26 -2.50 10.73
C ASP A 36 -1.16 -3.68 10.32
N ARG A 37 -1.62 -4.43 11.31
CA ARG A 37 -2.51 -5.58 11.10
C ARG A 37 -3.84 -5.19 10.45
N ILE A 38 -4.34 -3.99 10.77
CA ILE A 38 -5.59 -3.45 10.19
C ILE A 38 -5.38 -3.10 8.72
N GLY A 39 -4.30 -2.39 8.38
CA GLY A 39 -3.95 -2.06 6.99
C GLY A 39 -3.74 -3.32 6.16
N MET A 40 -3.03 -4.31 6.68
CA MET A 40 -2.83 -5.60 5.99
C MET A 40 -4.14 -6.32 5.72
N SER A 41 -5.01 -6.42 6.74
CA SER A 41 -6.35 -7.00 6.57
C SER A 41 -7.19 -6.24 5.53
N TYR A 42 -7.09 -4.90 5.51
CA TYR A 42 -7.77 -4.07 4.53
C TYR A 42 -7.28 -4.34 3.10
N PHE A 43 -5.97 -4.31 2.87
CA PHE A 43 -5.40 -4.50 1.54
C PHE A 43 -5.61 -5.91 1.02
N TRP A 44 -5.47 -6.91 1.88
CA TRP A 44 -5.76 -8.29 1.51
C TRP A 44 -7.19 -8.44 1.00
N ARG A 45 -8.17 -7.86 1.72
CA ARG A 45 -9.59 -7.86 1.33
C ARG A 45 -9.87 -7.03 0.07
N LYS A 46 -9.23 -5.87 -0.10
CA LYS A 46 -9.53 -4.93 -1.19
C LYS A 46 -8.84 -5.28 -2.50
N LEU A 47 -7.63 -5.79 -2.43
CA LEU A 47 -6.81 -6.05 -3.61
C LEU A 47 -7.03 -7.45 -4.14
N ASN A 48 -7.57 -8.37 -3.32
CA ASN A 48 -7.76 -9.79 -3.66
C ASN A 48 -6.46 -10.42 -4.19
N ARG A 49 -5.34 -10.06 -3.56
CA ARG A 49 -3.99 -10.51 -3.88
C ARG A 49 -3.23 -10.80 -2.58
N PRO A 50 -2.24 -11.71 -2.62
CA PRO A 50 -1.30 -11.87 -1.53
C PRO A 50 -0.59 -10.55 -1.22
N VAL A 51 -0.62 -10.19 0.06
CA VAL A 51 0.05 -9.02 0.61
C VAL A 51 1.02 -9.51 1.68
N TRP A 52 2.26 -9.05 1.64
CA TRP A 52 3.30 -9.48 2.57
C TRP A 52 3.99 -8.30 3.22
N THR A 53 4.23 -8.42 4.52
CA THR A 53 5.13 -7.55 5.26
C THR A 53 6.56 -8.08 5.14
N ILE A 54 7.51 -7.22 4.77
CA ILE A 54 8.93 -7.58 4.57
C ILE A 54 9.87 -6.65 5.33
N GLY A 55 9.33 -5.84 6.25
CA GLY A 55 10.07 -4.78 6.91
C GLY A 55 10.49 -5.07 8.35
N PRO A 56 11.32 -4.18 8.92
CA PRO A 56 11.96 -3.05 8.24
C PRO A 56 13.17 -3.54 7.41
N ILE A 57 13.23 -3.17 6.13
CA ILE A 57 14.39 -3.48 5.28
C ILE A 57 15.62 -2.68 5.73
N LEU A 58 15.40 -1.47 6.26
CA LEU A 58 16.47 -0.65 6.81
C LEU A 58 16.52 -0.86 8.34
N LEU A 59 17.28 -1.88 8.73
CA LEU A 59 17.73 -2.07 10.11
C LEU A 59 19.20 -1.68 10.18
N SER A 60 19.48 -0.38 10.05
CA SER A 60 20.82 0.16 10.30
C SER A 60 20.94 0.48 11.79
N THR A 61 21.90 -0.16 12.43
CA THR A 61 22.40 0.10 13.80
C THR A 61 22.81 1.54 14.03
#